data_AF-A0A8T3RME4-F1
#
_entry.id   AF-A0A8T3RME4-F1
#
_cell.length_a   1.000
_cell.length_b   1.000
_cell.length_c   1.000
_cell.angle_alpha   90.00
_cell.angle_beta   90.00
_cell.angle_gamma   90.00
#
_symmetry.space_group_name_H-M   'P 1'
#
loop_
_entity.id
_entity.type
_entity.pdbx_description
1 polymer ?
#
loop_
_entity_poly.entity_id
_entity_poly.type
_entity_poly.pdbx_seq_one_letter_code
_entity_poly.pdbx_strand_id
1 'polypeptide(L)'
;AVGWSGYLNNGIQALFGAGLVETLLHGPWEMTSGGDTGIVNLPALAIVAALGVLLAKGAKISAQFNAVMVLVKVAAILLFLAVAIGHLEPSNWTPFIPAPVTDPNGATHFGWPGVLTGAATIFFAYIGFDAVSTAAEECENPQRDLPIGILGSLAVCTVLYIVVSGVLTGIVPYTELKTASPVASALLKVGEEWAAGLIAIGAIAGLTTVMLVLYFAITRILFAISRDGLLPPFFSHISERTKSPVRVIVTIGAIMCGLAGFLPLDRLAELTNIGTLGAFVVVCAGVITLRRTHPNMARGFRTPFGPVIPLLGIGFCLWLMASLRVETWQAFGVWLIAGLVVYFSYSMRHSKLAGGTTRPLA
;
A
#
# COMPACT_ATOMS: atom_id res chain seq x y z
N ALA A 1 -1.70 -6.96 5.31
CA ALA A 1 -2.30 -8.06 6.09
C ALA A 1 -2.25 -9.37 5.31
N VAL A 2 -2.88 -9.45 4.13
CA VAL A 2 -2.87 -10.68 3.30
C VAL A 2 -1.45 -11.16 2.97
N GLY A 3 -0.59 -10.29 2.41
CA GLY A 3 0.81 -10.66 2.14
C GLY A 3 1.61 -11.02 3.41
N TRP A 4 1.30 -10.37 4.55
CA TRP A 4 1.93 -10.71 5.84
C TRP A 4 1.57 -12.13 6.29
N SER A 5 0.32 -12.56 6.06
CA SER A 5 -0.11 -13.94 6.33
C SER A 5 0.68 -14.96 5.54
N GLY A 6 0.97 -14.68 4.26
CA GLY A 6 1.81 -15.55 3.42
C GLY A 6 3.22 -15.72 3.97
N TYR A 7 3.88 -14.61 4.33
CA TYR A 7 5.21 -14.68 4.95
C TYR A 7 5.19 -15.37 6.33
N LEU A 8 4.15 -15.15 7.14
CA LEU A 8 3.99 -15.86 8.41
C LEU A 8 3.90 -17.37 8.18
N ASN A 9 3.07 -17.81 7.24
CA ASN A 9 2.91 -19.22 6.93
C ASN A 9 4.24 -19.87 6.53
N ASN A 10 5.01 -19.23 5.65
CA ASN A 10 6.32 -19.74 5.26
C ASN A 10 7.30 -19.82 6.44
N GLY A 11 7.28 -18.81 7.33
CA GLY A 11 8.09 -18.83 8.54
C GLY A 11 7.73 -20.00 9.47
N ILE A 12 6.43 -20.27 9.63
CA ILE A 12 5.94 -21.41 10.42
C ILE A 12 6.35 -22.73 9.76
N GLN A 13 6.17 -22.85 8.45
CA GLN A 13 6.55 -24.04 7.70
C GLN A 13 8.06 -24.33 7.81
N ALA A 14 8.90 -23.29 7.73
CA ALA A 14 10.35 -23.43 7.88
C ALA A 14 10.78 -23.85 9.29
N LEU A 15 10.09 -23.37 10.33
CA LEU A 15 10.44 -23.68 11.73
C LEU A 15 9.88 -25.01 12.23
N PHE A 16 8.68 -25.39 11.78
CA PHE A 16 7.92 -26.51 12.33
C PHE A 16 7.66 -27.63 11.31
N GLY A 17 8.10 -27.48 10.06
CA GLY A 17 7.93 -28.46 8.98
C GLY A 17 6.51 -28.57 8.42
N ALA A 18 5.52 -27.92 9.06
CA ALA A 18 4.13 -27.89 8.62
C ALA A 18 3.60 -26.45 8.60
N GLY A 19 2.94 -26.08 7.50
CA GLY A 19 2.24 -24.80 7.37
C GLY A 19 0.92 -24.74 8.13
N LEU A 20 0.31 -23.57 8.15
CA LEU A 20 -1.07 -23.40 8.63
C LEU A 20 -2.06 -24.05 7.65
N VAL A 21 -3.26 -24.37 8.13
CA VAL A 21 -4.33 -24.94 7.30
C VAL A 21 -4.67 -24.00 6.15
N GLU A 22 -4.54 -24.47 4.90
CA GLU A 22 -4.69 -23.64 3.69
C GLU A 22 -6.05 -22.93 3.60
N THR A 23 -7.13 -23.58 4.04
CA THR A 23 -8.48 -22.97 4.06
C THR A 23 -8.59 -21.77 5.01
N LEU A 24 -7.68 -21.64 5.98
CA LEU A 24 -7.57 -20.51 6.90
C LEU A 24 -6.52 -19.46 6.48
N LEU A 25 -5.84 -19.69 5.34
CA LEU A 25 -4.88 -18.75 4.76
C LEU A 25 -5.47 -17.97 3.58
N HIS A 26 -6.57 -18.46 3.02
CA HIS A 26 -7.19 -17.96 1.79
C HIS A 26 -8.62 -17.51 2.03
N GLY A 27 -9.03 -16.43 1.38
CA GLY A 27 -10.44 -16.00 1.36
C GLY A 27 -11.32 -16.90 0.48
N PRO A 28 -12.65 -16.75 0.52
CA PRO A 28 -13.61 -17.55 -0.25
C PRO A 28 -13.51 -17.37 -1.77
N TRP A 29 -12.78 -16.37 -2.24
CA TRP A 29 -12.55 -16.11 -3.66
C TRP A 29 -11.20 -16.64 -4.16
N GLU A 30 -10.46 -17.34 -3.30
CA GLU A 30 -9.15 -17.94 -3.61
C GLU A 30 -9.27 -19.47 -3.58
N MET A 31 -8.66 -20.13 -4.57
CA MET A 31 -8.51 -21.58 -4.58
C MET A 31 -7.25 -21.98 -3.81
N THR A 32 -7.38 -22.99 -2.97
CA THR A 32 -6.27 -23.66 -2.27
C THR A 32 -5.53 -24.60 -3.22
N SER A 33 -4.35 -25.07 -2.82
CA SER A 33 -3.54 -26.02 -3.59
C SER A 33 -4.25 -27.36 -3.80
N GLY A 34 -5.17 -27.71 -2.89
CA GLY A 34 -6.00 -28.92 -2.95
C GLY A 34 -7.27 -28.81 -3.81
N GLY A 35 -7.54 -27.65 -4.41
CA GLY A 35 -8.75 -27.42 -5.24
C GLY A 35 -9.99 -26.97 -4.46
N ASP A 36 -9.93 -26.91 -3.13
CA ASP A 36 -10.99 -26.34 -2.29
C ASP A 36 -10.92 -24.80 -2.28
N THR A 37 -12.04 -24.13 -2.02
CA THR A 37 -12.05 -22.68 -1.79
C THR A 37 -11.59 -22.35 -0.36
N GLY A 38 -10.84 -21.26 -0.20
CA GLY A 38 -10.54 -20.72 1.12
C GLY A 38 -11.81 -20.36 1.91
N ILE A 39 -11.71 -20.26 3.22
CA ILE A 39 -12.85 -19.85 4.08
C ILE A 39 -12.64 -18.41 4.54
N VAL A 40 -11.47 -18.15 5.11
CA VAL A 40 -11.09 -16.84 5.64
C VAL A 40 -9.58 -16.80 5.86
N ASN A 41 -8.94 -15.69 5.53
CA ASN A 41 -7.54 -15.44 5.88
C ASN A 41 -7.43 -15.04 7.36
N LEU A 42 -7.37 -16.03 8.24
CA LEU A 42 -7.39 -15.86 9.68
C LEU A 42 -6.16 -15.12 10.21
N PRO A 43 -4.91 -15.40 9.75
CA PRO A 43 -3.75 -14.64 10.23
C PRO A 43 -3.79 -13.17 9.81
N ALA A 44 -4.29 -12.86 8.60
CA ALA A 44 -4.48 -11.48 8.16
C ALA A 44 -5.48 -10.72 9.05
N LEU A 45 -6.59 -11.35 9.44
CA LEU A 45 -7.56 -10.79 10.39
C LEU A 45 -6.91 -10.58 11.76
N ALA A 46 -6.20 -11.59 12.27
CA ALA A 46 -5.58 -11.56 13.58
C ALA A 46 -4.57 -10.40 13.72
N ILE A 47 -3.71 -10.20 12.72
CA ILE A 47 -2.73 -9.10 12.78
C ILE A 47 -3.40 -7.72 12.71
N VAL A 48 -4.44 -7.54 11.89
CA VAL A 48 -5.19 -6.26 11.84
C VAL A 48 -5.87 -5.98 13.17
N ALA A 49 -6.50 -6.98 13.78
CA ALA A 49 -7.11 -6.86 15.11
C ALA A 49 -6.06 -6.54 16.18
N ALA A 50 -4.92 -7.22 16.17
CA ALA A 50 -3.83 -6.99 17.12
C ALA A 50 -3.27 -5.56 17.02
N LEU A 51 -3.02 -5.06 15.80
CA LEU A 51 -2.58 -3.69 15.59
C LEU A 51 -3.66 -2.67 15.99
N GLY A 52 -4.93 -2.98 15.75
CA GLY A 52 -6.06 -2.16 16.21
C GLY A 52 -6.11 -2.04 17.73
N VAL A 53 -5.93 -3.15 18.46
CA VAL A 53 -5.85 -3.14 19.93
C VAL A 53 -4.64 -2.34 20.41
N LEU A 54 -3.48 -2.51 19.77
CA LEU A 54 -2.27 -1.77 20.09
C LEU A 54 -2.47 -0.25 19.93
N LEU A 55 -3.03 0.19 18.81
CA LEU A 55 -3.35 1.60 18.55
C LEU A 55 -4.42 2.13 19.51
N ALA A 56 -5.45 1.33 19.80
CA ALA A 56 -6.51 1.72 20.74
C ALA A 56 -5.96 1.97 22.14
N LYS A 57 -4.94 1.21 22.57
CA LYS A 57 -4.21 1.42 23.84
C LYS A 57 -3.33 2.69 23.85
N GLY A 58 -3.23 3.43 22.75
CA GLY A 58 -2.49 4.69 22.67
C GLY A 58 -1.01 4.52 22.33
N ALA A 59 -0.63 3.43 21.65
CA ALA A 59 0.74 3.24 21.20
C ALA A 59 1.18 4.41 20.29
N LYS A 60 2.29 5.05 20.67
CA LYS A 60 2.97 6.05 19.85
C LYS A 60 4.13 5.38 19.12
N ILE A 61 4.27 5.64 17.83
CA ILE A 61 5.42 5.15 17.06
C ILE A 61 6.58 6.11 17.32
N SER A 62 7.67 5.60 17.93
CA SER A 62 8.90 6.37 18.10
C SER A 62 9.64 6.46 16.76
N ALA A 63 10.18 7.65 16.44
CA ALA A 63 11.01 7.86 15.25
C ALA A 63 12.23 6.91 15.22
N GLN A 64 12.85 6.66 16.39
CA GLN A 64 13.97 5.71 16.50
C GLN A 64 13.54 4.28 16.20
N PHE A 65 12.39 3.85 16.72
CA PHE A 65 11.85 2.53 16.41
C PHE A 65 11.58 2.41 14.90
N ASN A 66 11.00 3.43 14.28
CA ASN A 66 10.77 3.44 12.84
C ASN A 66 12.09 3.34 12.04
N ALA A 67 13.14 4.08 12.44
CA ALA A 67 14.44 4.03 11.78
C ALA A 67 15.08 2.63 11.85
N VAL A 68 15.05 1.98 13.02
CA VAL A 68 15.53 0.59 13.18
C VAL A 68 14.75 -0.36 12.27
N MET A 69 13.42 -0.20 12.22
CA MET A 69 12.57 -1.04 11.40
C MET A 69 12.79 -0.84 9.89
N VAL A 70 13.13 0.38 9.45
CA VAL A 70 13.56 0.64 8.07
C VAL A 70 14.90 -0.05 7.79
N LEU A 71 15.86 0.05 8.71
CA LEU A 71 17.16 -0.61 8.56
C LEU A 71 17.02 -2.13 8.42
N VAL A 72 16.18 -2.75 9.24
CA VAL A 72 15.88 -4.21 9.15
C VAL A 72 15.32 -4.57 7.78
N LYS A 73 14.39 -3.78 7.24
CA LYS A 73 13.81 -4.02 5.91
C LYS A 73 14.84 -3.88 4.80
N VAL A 74 15.65 -2.83 4.83
CA VAL A 74 16.71 -2.60 3.83
C VAL A 74 17.75 -3.71 3.91
N ALA A 75 18.17 -4.11 5.12
CA ALA A 75 19.10 -5.21 5.32
C ALA A 75 18.57 -6.53 4.76
N ALA A 76 17.28 -6.85 4.96
CA ALA A 76 16.67 -8.05 4.39
C ALA A 76 16.67 -8.03 2.86
N ILE A 77 16.42 -6.88 2.23
CA ILE A 77 16.50 -6.72 0.77
C ILE A 77 17.95 -6.90 0.29
N LEU A 78 18.91 -6.27 0.96
CA LEU A 78 20.33 -6.39 0.59
C LEU A 78 20.85 -7.82 0.77
N LEU A 79 20.39 -8.53 1.80
CA LEU A 79 20.68 -9.95 2.00
C LEU A 79 20.13 -10.80 0.85
N PHE A 80 18.88 -10.57 0.45
CA PHE A 80 18.29 -11.24 -0.71
C PHE A 80 19.16 -11.03 -1.95
N LEU A 81 19.52 -9.79 -2.25
CA LEU A 81 20.34 -9.47 -3.42
C LEU A 81 21.72 -10.14 -3.35
N ALA A 82 22.38 -10.11 -2.19
CA ALA A 82 23.70 -10.72 -2.02
C ALA A 82 23.70 -12.23 -2.26
N VAL A 83 22.68 -12.95 -1.78
CA VAL A 83 22.56 -14.41 -1.93
C VAL A 83 22.06 -14.79 -3.32
N ALA A 84 21.04 -14.09 -3.83
CA ALA A 84 20.39 -14.42 -5.08
C ALA A 84 21.26 -14.15 -6.32
N ILE A 85 22.16 -13.15 -6.28
CA ILE A 85 23.06 -12.85 -7.41
C ILE A 85 23.94 -14.06 -7.79
N GLY A 86 24.33 -14.90 -6.82
CA GLY A 86 25.09 -16.12 -7.08
C GLY A 86 24.32 -17.22 -7.83
N HIS A 87 22.99 -17.10 -7.90
CA HIS A 87 22.08 -18.10 -8.48
C HIS A 87 21.43 -17.61 -9.78
N LEU A 88 21.94 -16.51 -10.37
CA LEU A 88 21.37 -15.96 -11.60
C LEU A 88 21.58 -16.90 -12.78
N GLU A 89 20.48 -17.23 -13.43
CA GLU A 89 20.45 -18.04 -14.64
C GLU A 89 19.85 -17.17 -15.77
N PRO A 90 20.69 -16.57 -16.64
CA PRO A 90 20.23 -15.61 -17.66
C PRO A 90 19.19 -16.17 -18.64
N SER A 91 19.08 -17.50 -18.77
CA SER A 91 18.05 -18.16 -19.58
C SER A 91 16.63 -17.91 -19.04
N ASN A 92 16.47 -17.60 -17.75
CA ASN A 92 15.19 -17.24 -17.16
C ASN A 92 14.65 -15.90 -17.69
N TRP A 93 15.50 -15.03 -18.24
CA TRP A 93 15.09 -13.79 -18.91
C TRP A 93 14.72 -13.99 -20.39
N THR A 94 14.74 -15.21 -20.91
CA THR A 94 14.32 -15.51 -22.27
C THR A 94 13.05 -16.38 -22.29
N PRO A 95 11.93 -15.89 -22.88
CA PRO A 95 11.73 -14.58 -23.49
C PRO A 95 11.52 -13.44 -22.46
N PHE A 96 12.15 -12.28 -22.67
CA PHE A 96 12.08 -11.15 -21.73
C PHE A 96 10.67 -10.56 -21.63
N ILE A 97 9.99 -10.50 -22.78
CA ILE A 97 8.56 -10.21 -22.88
C ILE A 97 7.92 -11.45 -23.51
N PRO A 98 7.25 -12.31 -22.72
CA PRO A 98 6.53 -13.46 -23.24
C PRO A 98 5.42 -13.03 -24.20
N ALA A 99 5.07 -13.91 -25.14
CA ALA A 99 3.99 -13.65 -26.09
C ALA A 99 2.65 -13.41 -25.35
N PRO A 100 1.80 -12.49 -25.83
CA PRO A 100 0.52 -12.22 -25.19
C PRO A 100 -0.38 -13.46 -25.23
N VAL A 101 -1.07 -13.72 -24.12
CA VAL A 101 -2.02 -14.82 -23.95
C VAL A 101 -3.36 -14.23 -23.52
N THR A 102 -4.41 -14.45 -24.31
CA THR A 102 -5.76 -14.00 -23.99
C THR A 102 -6.55 -15.15 -23.37
N ASP A 103 -7.00 -14.97 -22.13
CA ASP A 103 -7.84 -15.94 -21.41
C ASP A 103 -9.29 -15.90 -21.91
N PRO A 104 -10.09 -16.97 -21.67
CA PRO A 104 -11.47 -17.08 -22.17
C PRO A 104 -12.39 -15.92 -21.77
N ASN A 105 -12.03 -15.20 -20.70
CA ASN A 105 -12.76 -14.04 -20.20
C ASN A 105 -12.39 -12.73 -20.95
N GLY A 106 -11.54 -12.80 -21.97
CA GLY A 106 -11.11 -11.66 -22.79
C GLY A 106 -10.01 -10.79 -22.19
N ALA A 107 -9.48 -11.14 -21.01
CA ALA A 107 -8.29 -10.49 -20.47
C ALA A 107 -7.05 -10.91 -21.29
N THR A 108 -6.01 -10.06 -21.31
CA THR A 108 -4.76 -10.37 -22.03
C THR A 108 -3.62 -10.29 -21.03
N HIS A 109 -2.89 -11.38 -20.91
CA HIS A 109 -1.68 -11.53 -20.09
C HIS A 109 -0.44 -11.44 -20.98
N PHE A 110 0.69 -11.00 -20.40
CA PHE A 110 1.98 -10.88 -21.10
C PHE A 110 1.96 -9.95 -22.34
N GLY A 111 3.08 -9.89 -23.09
CA GLY A 111 3.29 -8.88 -24.12
C GLY A 111 3.39 -7.45 -23.54
N TRP A 112 3.42 -6.46 -24.43
CA TRP A 112 3.31 -5.05 -24.02
C TRP A 112 2.02 -4.71 -23.24
N PRO A 113 0.85 -5.30 -23.58
CA PRO A 113 -0.35 -5.15 -22.73
C PRO A 113 -0.14 -5.66 -21.30
N GLY A 114 0.53 -6.81 -21.15
CA GLY A 114 0.88 -7.38 -19.85
C GLY A 114 1.90 -6.55 -19.05
N VAL A 115 2.85 -5.90 -19.72
CA VAL A 115 3.76 -4.93 -19.07
C VAL A 115 2.95 -3.77 -18.47
N LEU A 116 1.95 -3.28 -19.20
CA LEU A 116 1.12 -2.17 -18.76
C LEU A 116 0.19 -2.56 -17.60
N THR A 117 -0.49 -3.71 -17.67
CA THR A 117 -1.31 -4.20 -16.56
C THR A 117 -0.46 -4.57 -15.34
N GLY A 118 0.74 -5.09 -15.56
CA GLY A 118 1.76 -5.31 -14.52
C GLY A 118 2.22 -4.01 -13.88
N ALA A 119 2.46 -2.95 -14.66
CA ALA A 119 2.80 -1.62 -14.15
C ALA A 119 1.67 -1.02 -13.29
N ALA A 120 0.42 -1.18 -13.72
CA ALA A 120 -0.75 -0.75 -12.95
C ALA A 120 -0.91 -1.56 -11.65
N THR A 121 -0.50 -2.82 -11.62
CA THR A 121 -0.53 -3.68 -10.42
C THR A 121 0.58 -3.33 -9.44
N ILE A 122 1.83 -3.25 -9.93
CA ILE A 122 3.02 -2.97 -9.10
C ILE A 122 3.06 -1.53 -8.59
N PHE A 123 2.24 -0.63 -9.15
CA PHE A 123 2.02 0.71 -8.59
C PHE A 123 1.71 0.67 -7.09
N PHE A 124 1.04 -0.39 -6.61
CA PHE A 124 0.76 -0.62 -5.20
C PHE A 124 2.03 -0.53 -4.33
N ALA A 125 3.17 -1.04 -4.81
CA ALA A 125 4.43 -1.04 -4.09
C ALA A 125 4.99 0.38 -3.87
N TYR A 126 4.62 1.35 -4.71
CA TYR A 126 5.06 2.73 -4.60
C TYR A 126 4.21 3.58 -3.64
N ILE A 127 3.09 3.05 -3.13
CA ILE A 127 2.23 3.78 -2.21
C ILE A 127 2.91 3.92 -0.84
N GLY A 128 2.88 5.14 -0.28
CA GLY A 128 3.39 5.42 1.06
C GLY A 128 4.39 6.56 1.15
N PHE A 129 4.93 7.07 0.03
CA PHE A 129 5.79 8.26 0.07
C PHE A 129 5.05 9.50 0.60
N ASP A 130 3.75 9.57 0.39
CA ASP A 130 2.84 10.60 0.89
C ASP A 130 2.66 10.54 2.40
N ALA A 131 2.95 9.39 3.05
CA ALA A 131 2.96 9.31 4.50
C ALA A 131 4.01 10.24 5.13
N VAL A 132 5.09 10.58 4.40
CA VAL A 132 6.11 11.53 4.88
C VAL A 132 5.50 12.91 5.15
N SER A 133 4.50 13.34 4.38
CA SER A 133 3.85 14.65 4.63
C SER A 133 3.03 14.69 5.92
N THR A 134 2.75 13.55 6.55
CA THR A 134 2.05 13.50 7.85
C THR A 134 2.97 13.92 9.01
N ALA A 135 4.29 13.85 8.82
CA ALA A 135 5.29 14.30 9.78
C ALA A 135 5.65 15.78 9.60
N ALA A 136 4.93 16.53 8.75
CA ALA A 136 5.21 17.93 8.47
C ALA A 136 5.24 18.81 9.74
N GLU A 137 4.40 18.51 10.73
CA GLU A 137 4.33 19.22 12.01
C GLU A 137 5.51 18.90 12.94
N GLU A 138 6.23 17.79 12.69
CA GLU A 138 7.36 17.31 13.47
C GLU A 138 8.71 17.59 12.79
N CYS A 139 8.71 18.17 11.58
CA CYS A 139 9.93 18.53 10.84
C CYS A 139 10.46 19.91 11.26
N GLU A 140 11.79 20.02 11.46
CA GLU A 140 12.45 21.30 11.76
C GLU A 140 12.37 22.28 10.60
N ASN A 141 12.62 21.82 9.36
CA ASN A 141 12.49 22.63 8.15
C ASN A 141 11.60 21.92 7.11
N PRO A 142 10.26 21.94 7.29
CA PRO A 142 9.32 21.21 6.42
C PRO A 142 9.46 21.58 4.93
N GLN A 143 9.83 22.82 4.62
CA GLN A 143 9.98 23.33 3.25
C GLN A 143 11.10 22.63 2.47
N ARG A 144 12.12 22.15 3.17
CA ARG A 144 13.28 21.46 2.59
C ARG A 144 13.25 19.96 2.86
N ASP A 145 12.93 19.56 4.09
CA ASP A 145 13.06 18.18 4.56
C ASP A 145 11.99 17.28 3.95
N LEU A 146 10.75 17.75 3.81
CA LEU A 146 9.67 16.96 3.20
C LEU A 146 9.94 16.64 1.72
N PRO A 147 10.31 17.60 0.85
CA PRO A 147 10.67 17.28 -0.53
C PRO A 147 11.82 16.26 -0.64
N ILE A 148 12.86 16.41 0.19
CA ILE A 148 14.00 15.48 0.21
C ILE A 148 13.55 14.09 0.66
N GLY A 149 12.75 14.00 1.72
CA GLY A 149 12.21 12.74 2.22
C GLY A 149 11.33 12.03 1.20
N ILE A 150 10.41 12.75 0.55
CA ILE A 150 9.50 12.19 -0.46
C ILE A 150 10.26 11.72 -1.70
N LEU A 151 11.05 12.60 -2.32
CA LEU A 151 11.75 12.26 -3.57
C LEU A 151 12.90 11.28 -3.35
N GLY A 152 13.64 11.43 -2.25
CA GLY A 152 14.76 10.55 -1.89
C GLY A 152 14.30 9.13 -1.59
N SER A 153 13.25 8.97 -0.76
CA SER A 153 12.68 7.64 -0.49
C SER A 153 12.13 6.98 -1.76
N LEU A 154 11.43 7.74 -2.60
CA LEU A 154 10.89 7.23 -3.87
C LEU A 154 12.01 6.76 -4.81
N ALA A 155 13.07 7.55 -4.97
CA ALA A 155 14.21 7.19 -5.83
C ALA A 155 14.92 5.93 -5.34
N VAL A 156 15.21 5.83 -4.03
CA VAL A 156 15.87 4.66 -3.44
C VAL A 156 15.00 3.40 -3.62
N CYS A 157 13.71 3.48 -3.31
CA CYS A 157 12.77 2.36 -3.51
C CYS A 157 12.67 1.96 -4.98
N THR A 158 12.65 2.93 -5.91
CA THR A 158 12.59 2.65 -7.36
C THR A 158 13.79 1.81 -7.81
N VAL A 159 15.01 2.19 -7.42
CA VAL A 159 16.22 1.45 -7.77
C VAL A 159 16.17 0.04 -7.17
N LEU A 160 15.82 -0.08 -5.89
CA LEU A 160 15.69 -1.39 -5.24
C LEU A 160 14.65 -2.28 -5.91
N TYR A 161 13.49 -1.75 -6.30
CA TYR A 161 12.45 -2.53 -6.98
C TYR A 161 12.87 -3.02 -8.35
N ILE A 162 13.58 -2.20 -9.13
CA ILE A 162 14.13 -2.62 -10.43
C ILE A 162 15.14 -3.76 -10.24
N VAL A 163 16.09 -3.58 -9.31
CA VAL A 163 17.14 -4.58 -9.05
C VAL A 163 16.55 -5.88 -8.51
N VAL A 164 15.64 -5.81 -7.52
CA VAL A 164 14.98 -6.99 -6.95
C VAL A 164 14.15 -7.71 -8.01
N SER A 165 13.41 -7.01 -8.86
CA SER A 165 12.61 -7.65 -9.92
C SER A 165 13.50 -8.36 -10.94
N GLY A 166 14.61 -7.73 -11.34
CA GLY A 166 15.59 -8.34 -12.24
C GLY A 166 16.24 -9.59 -11.64
N VAL A 167 16.68 -9.52 -10.40
CA VAL A 167 17.30 -10.66 -9.71
C VAL A 167 16.30 -11.78 -9.46
N LEU A 168 15.09 -11.45 -8.99
CA LEU A 168 14.04 -12.43 -8.69
C LEU A 168 13.63 -13.23 -9.93
N THR A 169 13.45 -12.55 -11.06
CA THR A 169 13.15 -13.22 -12.34
C THR A 169 14.36 -13.90 -12.97
N GLY A 170 15.58 -13.59 -12.52
CA GLY A 170 16.80 -14.24 -12.98
C GLY A 170 17.10 -15.56 -12.26
N ILE A 171 16.65 -15.72 -11.01
CA ILE A 171 16.89 -16.96 -10.23
C ILE A 171 15.78 -18.01 -10.40
N VAL A 172 14.56 -17.61 -10.74
CA VAL A 172 13.40 -18.50 -10.90
C VAL A 172 12.55 -18.03 -12.09
N PRO A 173 12.06 -18.95 -12.95
CA PRO A 173 11.17 -18.60 -14.07
C PRO A 173 9.93 -17.82 -13.62
N TYR A 174 9.52 -16.83 -14.42
CA TYR A 174 8.38 -15.96 -14.06
C TYR A 174 7.06 -16.72 -13.84
N THR A 175 6.88 -17.88 -14.47
CA THR A 175 5.71 -18.77 -14.33
C THR A 175 5.57 -19.34 -12.93
N GLU A 176 6.66 -19.39 -12.18
CA GLU A 176 6.78 -20.01 -10.88
C GLU A 176 6.77 -19.01 -9.70
N LEU A 177 6.70 -17.71 -10.01
CA LEU A 177 6.72 -16.63 -9.02
C LEU A 177 5.33 -16.26 -8.49
N LYS A 178 4.25 -16.83 -9.04
CA LYS A 178 2.87 -16.59 -8.58
C LYS A 178 2.60 -17.28 -7.23
N THR A 179 3.10 -16.67 -6.16
CA THR A 179 3.00 -17.14 -4.78
C THR A 179 2.73 -15.96 -3.84
N ALA A 180 2.31 -16.22 -2.60
CA ALA A 180 2.05 -15.17 -1.61
C ALA A 180 3.32 -14.45 -1.11
N SER A 181 4.51 -14.99 -1.39
CA SER A 181 5.79 -14.64 -0.77
C SER A 181 6.97 -14.87 -1.73
N PRO A 182 6.97 -14.26 -2.91
CA PRO A 182 7.80 -14.68 -4.05
C PRO A 182 9.30 -14.64 -3.76
N VAL A 183 9.77 -13.68 -2.95
CA VAL A 183 11.20 -13.55 -2.60
C VAL A 183 11.69 -14.73 -1.75
N ALA A 184 10.94 -15.10 -0.71
CA ALA A 184 11.30 -16.24 0.13
C ALA A 184 11.12 -17.56 -0.62
N SER A 185 10.02 -17.70 -1.38
CA SER A 185 9.74 -18.89 -2.19
C SER A 185 10.80 -19.11 -3.27
N ALA A 186 11.34 -18.06 -3.88
CA ALA A 186 12.41 -18.19 -4.86
C ALA A 186 13.71 -18.68 -4.24
N LEU A 187 14.08 -18.21 -3.05
CA LEU A 187 15.26 -18.69 -2.33
C LEU A 187 15.15 -20.16 -1.90
N LEU A 188 13.96 -20.58 -1.46
CA LEU A 188 13.70 -22.00 -1.16
C LEU A 188 13.91 -22.89 -2.40
N LYS A 189 13.49 -22.42 -3.58
CA LYS A 189 13.65 -23.16 -4.84
C LYS A 189 15.09 -23.33 -5.29
N VAL A 190 15.97 -22.37 -4.96
CA VAL A 190 17.41 -22.45 -5.25
C VAL A 190 18.21 -23.09 -4.10
N GLY A 191 17.55 -23.58 -3.05
CA GLY A 191 18.17 -24.30 -1.94
C GLY A 191 18.68 -23.43 -0.78
N GLU A 192 18.41 -22.13 -0.79
CA GLU A 192 18.91 -21.16 0.20
C GLU A 192 17.92 -20.96 1.35
N GLU A 193 17.62 -22.04 2.08
CA GLU A 193 16.59 -22.08 3.13
C GLU A 193 16.84 -21.10 4.29
N TRP A 194 18.10 -20.97 4.72
CA TRP A 194 18.48 -20.07 5.81
C TRP A 194 18.23 -18.61 5.44
N ALA A 195 18.53 -18.22 4.20
CA ALA A 195 18.32 -16.88 3.69
C ALA A 195 16.82 -16.61 3.54
N ALA A 196 16.06 -17.58 3.01
CA ALA A 196 14.60 -17.50 2.90
C ALA A 196 13.94 -17.24 4.26
N GLY A 197 14.39 -17.94 5.32
CA GLY A 197 13.89 -17.76 6.68
C GLY A 197 14.17 -16.36 7.24
N LEU A 198 15.41 -15.87 7.11
CA LEU A 198 15.77 -14.51 7.57
C LEU A 198 15.00 -13.42 6.82
N ILE A 199 14.82 -13.57 5.51
CA ILE A 199 14.07 -12.62 4.69
C ILE A 199 12.58 -12.66 5.06
N ALA A 200 12.02 -13.84 5.34
CA ALA A 200 10.64 -13.94 5.82
C ALA A 200 10.44 -13.19 7.14
N ILE A 201 11.36 -13.31 8.10
CA ILE A 201 11.32 -12.55 9.36
C ILE A 201 11.40 -11.04 9.09
N GLY A 202 12.33 -10.60 8.24
CA GLY A 202 12.46 -9.21 7.84
C GLY A 202 11.21 -8.66 7.16
N ALA A 203 10.57 -9.47 6.30
CA ALA A 203 9.33 -9.14 5.62
C ALA A 203 8.14 -9.05 6.58
N ILE A 204 7.99 -9.98 7.53
CA ILE A 204 6.95 -9.95 8.57
C ILE A 204 7.08 -8.66 9.38
N ALA A 205 8.28 -8.37 9.89
CA ALA A 205 8.53 -7.16 10.68
C ALA A 205 8.32 -5.89 9.83
N GLY A 206 8.73 -5.94 8.57
CA GLY A 206 8.58 -4.87 7.60
C GLY A 206 7.14 -4.54 7.23
N LEU A 207 6.33 -5.55 6.94
CA LEU A 207 4.92 -5.41 6.61
C LEU A 207 4.10 -4.98 7.83
N THR A 208 4.43 -5.50 9.03
CA THR A 208 3.78 -5.10 10.29
C THR A 208 3.90 -3.59 10.51
N THR A 209 5.09 -3.03 10.26
CA THR A 209 5.31 -1.59 10.45
C THR A 209 4.61 -0.73 9.41
N VAL A 210 4.59 -1.14 8.13
CA VAL A 210 3.80 -0.44 7.10
C VAL A 210 2.31 -0.44 7.47
N MET A 211 1.79 -1.59 7.90
CA MET A 211 0.40 -1.72 8.34
C MET A 211 0.09 -0.79 9.52
N LEU A 212 0.97 -0.74 10.52
CA LEU A 212 0.79 0.13 11.68
C LEU A 212 0.77 1.62 11.27
N VAL A 213 1.68 2.05 10.39
CA VAL A 213 1.75 3.44 9.89
C VAL A 213 0.49 3.81 9.10
N LEU A 214 0.04 2.97 8.17
CA LEU A 214 -1.14 3.25 7.36
C LEU A 214 -2.44 3.22 8.19
N TYR A 215 -2.55 2.31 9.16
CA TYR A 215 -3.68 2.26 10.09
C TYR A 215 -3.70 3.51 10.97
N PHE A 216 -2.55 3.96 11.47
CA PHE A 216 -2.46 5.21 12.19
C PHE A 216 -2.86 6.41 11.31
N ALA A 217 -2.39 6.48 10.06
CA ALA A 217 -2.71 7.56 9.12
C ALA A 217 -4.22 7.67 8.83
N ILE A 218 -4.90 6.55 8.49
CA ILE A 218 -6.33 6.59 8.19
C ILE A 218 -7.17 7.05 9.39
N THR A 219 -6.75 6.70 10.62
CA THR A 219 -7.47 7.13 11.83
C THR A 219 -7.39 8.65 12.04
N ARG A 220 -6.23 9.26 11.74
CA ARG A 220 -6.04 10.72 11.79
C ARG A 220 -6.81 11.44 10.68
N ILE A 221 -6.81 10.90 9.47
CA ILE A 221 -7.56 11.47 8.34
C ILE A 221 -9.06 11.49 8.65
N LEU A 222 -9.63 10.35 9.08
CA LEU A 222 -11.05 10.28 9.42
C LEU A 222 -11.42 11.19 10.61
N PHE A 223 -10.53 11.28 11.60
CA PHE A 223 -10.69 12.23 12.71
C PHE A 223 -10.73 13.68 12.22
N ALA A 224 -9.81 14.08 11.34
CA ALA A 224 -9.76 15.44 10.79
C ALA A 224 -11.01 15.76 9.95
N ILE A 225 -11.41 14.86 9.04
CA ILE A 225 -12.62 15.02 8.21
C ILE A 225 -13.87 15.16 9.10
N SER A 226 -13.97 14.38 10.18
CA SER A 226 -15.06 14.47 11.15
C SER A 226 -15.01 15.77 11.97
N ARG A 227 -13.83 16.20 12.41
CA ARG A 227 -13.63 17.47 13.12
C ARG A 227 -14.11 18.66 12.29
N ASP A 228 -13.82 18.63 10.98
CA ASP A 228 -14.21 19.66 10.00
C ASP A 228 -15.72 19.63 9.67
N GLY A 229 -16.45 18.65 10.21
CA GLY A 229 -17.91 18.52 10.09
C GLY A 229 -18.37 17.76 8.84
N LEU A 230 -17.45 17.19 8.07
CA LEU A 230 -17.77 16.44 6.85
C LEU A 230 -18.23 15.00 7.12
N LEU A 231 -17.90 14.45 8.29
CA LEU A 231 -18.38 13.14 8.78
C LEU A 231 -19.08 13.30 10.15
N PRO A 232 -19.91 12.32 10.58
CA PRO A 232 -20.55 12.34 11.89
C PRO A 232 -19.56 12.58 13.03
N PRO A 233 -19.94 13.33 14.09
CA PRO A 233 -19.04 13.68 15.20
C PRO A 233 -18.55 12.45 15.98
N PHE A 234 -19.19 11.29 15.81
CA PHE A 234 -18.75 9.99 16.31
C PHE A 234 -17.26 9.71 16.07
N PHE A 235 -16.73 10.08 14.89
CA PHE A 235 -15.34 9.86 14.49
C PHE A 235 -14.35 10.91 15.05
N SER A 236 -14.84 12.05 15.55
CA SER A 236 -14.02 13.09 16.18
C SER A 236 -13.89 12.95 17.70
N HIS A 237 -14.42 11.87 18.28
CA HIS A 237 -14.36 11.64 19.73
C HIS A 237 -13.03 11.00 20.15
N ILE A 238 -12.32 11.63 21.10
CA ILE A 238 -11.08 11.11 21.68
C ILE A 238 -11.36 10.45 23.04
N SER A 239 -10.77 9.28 23.28
CA SER A 239 -10.81 8.62 24.59
C SER A 239 -9.99 9.40 25.63
N GLU A 240 -10.56 9.70 26.80
CA GLU A 240 -9.86 10.44 27.84
C GLU A 240 -8.68 9.67 28.44
N ARG A 241 -8.78 8.33 28.50
CA ARG A 241 -7.78 7.43 29.09
C ARG A 241 -6.55 7.23 28.21
N THR A 242 -6.76 7.04 26.91
CA THR A 242 -5.70 6.68 25.96
C THR A 242 -5.28 7.85 25.07
N LYS A 243 -6.02 8.97 25.11
CA LYS A 243 -5.86 10.13 24.21
C LYS A 243 -5.85 9.75 22.73
N SER A 244 -6.51 8.65 22.38
CA SER A 244 -6.61 8.09 21.02
C SER A 244 -8.06 8.06 20.53
N PRO A 245 -8.31 8.15 19.21
CA PRO A 245 -9.65 8.07 18.62
C PRO A 245 -10.11 6.60 18.53
N VAL A 246 -10.32 5.95 19.69
CA VAL A 246 -10.62 4.50 19.80
C VAL A 246 -11.81 4.08 18.94
N ARG A 247 -12.86 4.91 18.85
CA ARG A 247 -14.04 4.61 18.03
C ARG A 247 -13.68 4.47 16.55
N VAL A 248 -12.86 5.39 16.03
CA VAL A 248 -12.36 5.33 14.64
C VAL A 248 -11.57 4.05 14.43
N ILE A 249 -10.63 3.76 15.35
CA ILE A 249 -9.76 2.58 15.28
C ILE A 249 -10.59 1.30 15.21
N VAL A 250 -11.56 1.11 16.12
CA VAL A 250 -12.38 -0.11 16.14
C VAL A 250 -13.26 -0.23 14.89
N THR A 251 -13.92 0.86 14.46
CA THR A 251 -14.80 0.82 13.28
C THR A 251 -14.01 0.54 12.01
N ILE A 252 -12.91 1.27 11.76
CA ILE A 252 -12.10 1.04 10.54
C ILE A 252 -11.37 -0.31 10.62
N GLY A 253 -10.97 -0.73 11.83
CA GLY A 253 -10.39 -2.04 12.09
C GLY A 253 -11.31 -3.19 11.71
N ALA A 254 -12.59 -3.10 12.09
CA ALA A 254 -13.58 -4.11 11.72
C ALA A 254 -13.74 -4.21 10.19
N ILE A 255 -13.79 -3.06 9.50
CA ILE A 255 -13.85 -3.01 8.03
C ILE A 255 -12.59 -3.65 7.43
N MET A 256 -11.40 -3.27 7.90
CA MET A 256 -10.14 -3.83 7.41
C MET A 256 -10.00 -5.34 7.70
N CYS A 257 -10.50 -5.82 8.84
CA CYS A 257 -10.57 -7.26 9.14
C CYS A 257 -11.44 -8.00 8.13
N GLY A 258 -12.61 -7.44 7.78
CA GLY A 258 -13.47 -8.01 6.74
C GLY A 258 -12.77 -8.03 5.38
N LEU A 259 -12.20 -6.90 4.95
CA LEU A 259 -11.51 -6.82 3.66
C LEU A 259 -10.29 -7.76 3.60
N ALA A 260 -9.45 -7.78 4.63
CA ALA A 260 -8.24 -8.60 4.68
C ALA A 260 -8.52 -10.10 4.88
N GLY A 261 -9.64 -10.45 5.53
CA GLY A 261 -10.02 -11.83 5.77
C GLY A 261 -10.70 -12.48 4.55
N PHE A 262 -11.46 -11.71 3.78
CA PHE A 262 -12.30 -12.27 2.71
C PHE A 262 -11.86 -11.94 1.29
N LEU A 263 -11.15 -10.84 1.05
CA LEU A 263 -10.76 -10.48 -0.32
C LEU A 263 -9.31 -10.88 -0.65
N PRO A 264 -9.06 -11.34 -1.89
CA PRO A 264 -7.73 -11.69 -2.32
C PRO A 264 -6.84 -10.46 -2.49
N LEU A 265 -5.52 -10.65 -2.40
CA LEU A 265 -4.54 -9.58 -2.43
C LEU A 265 -4.58 -8.77 -3.72
N ASP A 266 -4.75 -9.43 -4.87
CA ASP A 266 -4.79 -8.79 -6.19
C ASP A 266 -5.97 -7.80 -6.29
N ARG A 267 -7.16 -8.20 -5.85
CA ARG A 267 -8.34 -7.31 -5.82
C ARG A 267 -8.16 -6.14 -4.86
N LEU A 268 -7.59 -6.38 -3.68
CA LEU A 268 -7.28 -5.32 -2.73
C LEU A 268 -6.25 -4.32 -3.30
N ALA A 269 -5.23 -4.82 -3.99
CA ALA A 269 -4.21 -3.99 -4.62
C ALA A 269 -4.80 -3.15 -5.76
N GLU A 270 -5.60 -3.75 -6.64
CA GLU A 270 -6.28 -3.04 -7.73
C GLU A 270 -7.21 -1.91 -7.22
N LEU A 271 -8.02 -2.20 -6.19
CA LEU A 271 -8.89 -1.21 -5.56
C LEU A 271 -8.11 -0.07 -4.88
N THR A 272 -6.97 -0.40 -4.27
CA THR A 272 -6.09 0.62 -3.68
C THR A 272 -5.46 1.48 -4.77
N ASN A 273 -4.99 0.87 -5.85
CA ASN A 273 -4.33 1.56 -6.95
C ASN A 273 -5.26 2.54 -7.65
N ILE A 274 -6.51 2.16 -7.98
CA ILE A 274 -7.45 3.10 -8.63
C ILE A 274 -7.74 4.31 -7.75
N GLY A 275 -7.88 4.11 -6.44
CA GLY A 275 -8.13 5.18 -5.48
C GLY A 275 -6.95 6.13 -5.36
N THR A 276 -5.73 5.60 -5.20
CA THR A 276 -4.52 6.42 -5.07
C THR A 276 -4.15 7.12 -6.37
N LEU A 277 -4.27 6.46 -7.53
CA LEU A 277 -4.07 7.09 -8.84
C LEU A 277 -5.07 8.23 -9.05
N GLY A 278 -6.35 8.01 -8.71
CA GLY A 278 -7.38 9.06 -8.75
C GLY A 278 -7.05 10.24 -7.83
N ALA A 279 -6.58 9.98 -6.61
CA ALA A 279 -6.11 11.02 -5.70
C ALA A 279 -4.90 11.79 -6.29
N PHE A 280 -3.95 11.12 -6.93
CA PHE A 280 -2.79 11.76 -7.56
C PHE A 280 -3.18 12.62 -8.77
N VAL A 281 -4.19 12.23 -9.54
CA VAL A 281 -4.78 13.09 -10.59
C VAL A 281 -5.30 14.39 -9.96
N VAL A 282 -6.05 14.30 -8.87
CA VAL A 282 -6.59 15.47 -8.16
C VAL A 282 -5.46 16.33 -7.59
N VAL A 283 -4.42 15.74 -7.00
CA VAL A 283 -3.26 16.49 -6.47
C VAL A 283 -2.52 17.21 -7.60
N CYS A 284 -2.26 16.55 -8.73
CA CYS A 284 -1.60 17.16 -9.88
C CYS A 284 -2.43 18.33 -10.46
N ALA A 285 -3.74 18.13 -10.61
CA ALA A 285 -4.65 19.19 -11.03
C ALA A 285 -4.70 20.34 -10.01
N GLY A 286 -4.63 20.02 -8.71
CA GLY A 286 -4.53 20.96 -7.61
C GLY A 286 -3.27 21.83 -7.70
N VAL A 287 -2.11 21.26 -8.03
CA VAL A 287 -0.87 22.03 -8.23
C VAL A 287 -1.00 23.01 -9.41
N ILE A 288 -1.60 22.60 -10.52
CA ILE A 288 -1.84 23.49 -11.67
C ILE A 288 -2.80 24.62 -11.27
N THR A 289 -3.87 24.29 -10.56
CA THR A 289 -4.89 25.25 -10.11
C THR A 289 -4.29 26.25 -9.12
N LEU A 290 -3.54 25.79 -8.12
CA LEU A 290 -2.90 26.62 -7.10
C LEU A 290 -1.89 27.60 -7.72
N ARG A 291 -1.19 27.20 -8.79
CA ARG A 291 -0.29 28.09 -9.53
C ARG A 291 -1.02 29.24 -10.22
N ARG A 292 -2.26 29.02 -10.66
CA ARG A 292 -3.10 30.02 -11.32
C ARG A 292 -3.83 30.92 -10.31
N THR A 293 -4.40 30.34 -9.26
CA THR A 293 -5.25 31.09 -8.31
C THR A 293 -4.44 31.81 -7.23
N HIS A 294 -3.29 31.27 -6.83
CA HIS A 294 -2.42 31.86 -5.79
C HIS A 294 -0.96 31.97 -6.27
N PRO A 295 -0.68 32.80 -7.29
CA PRO A 295 0.64 32.87 -7.91
C PRO A 295 1.74 33.36 -6.96
N ASN A 296 1.39 34.29 -6.06
CA ASN A 296 2.31 34.98 -5.14
C ASN A 296 2.55 34.25 -3.80
N MET A 297 1.92 33.08 -3.59
CA MET A 297 2.13 32.29 -2.39
C MET A 297 3.59 31.82 -2.30
N ALA A 298 4.21 31.97 -1.12
CA ALA A 298 5.54 31.44 -0.86
C ALA A 298 5.52 29.91 -0.98
N ARG A 299 6.48 29.34 -1.71
CA ARG A 299 6.56 27.89 -1.96
C ARG A 299 7.94 27.39 -1.56
N GLY A 300 8.01 26.51 -0.57
CA GLY A 300 9.25 25.89 -0.12
C GLY A 300 9.92 25.07 -1.22
N PHE A 301 9.12 24.30 -1.95
CA PHE A 301 9.55 23.55 -3.12
C PHE A 301 8.65 23.87 -4.32
N ARG A 302 9.25 23.91 -5.52
CA ARG A 302 8.54 24.11 -6.79
C ARG A 302 8.88 22.95 -7.71
N THR A 303 7.86 22.26 -8.21
CA THR A 303 8.08 21.21 -9.21
C THR A 303 8.76 21.81 -10.44
N PRO A 304 9.83 21.17 -10.96
CA PRO A 304 10.55 21.66 -12.13
C PRO A 304 9.66 21.62 -13.38
N PHE A 305 10.07 22.31 -14.44
CA PHE A 305 9.39 22.35 -15.74
C PHE A 305 7.92 22.82 -15.71
N GLY A 306 7.57 23.69 -14.76
CA GLY A 306 6.29 24.38 -14.85
C GLY A 306 5.08 23.42 -14.69
N PRO A 307 4.05 23.55 -15.52
CA PRO A 307 2.88 22.66 -15.51
C PRO A 307 3.13 21.31 -16.21
N VAL A 308 4.27 21.12 -16.88
CA VAL A 308 4.55 19.89 -17.66
C VAL A 308 4.57 18.66 -16.76
N ILE A 309 5.27 18.72 -15.62
CA ILE A 309 5.35 17.59 -14.69
C ILE A 309 3.96 17.20 -14.13
N PRO A 310 3.13 18.13 -13.62
CA PRO A 310 1.76 17.80 -13.24
C PRO A 310 0.90 17.22 -14.38
N LEU A 311 1.05 17.73 -15.61
CA LEU A 311 0.30 17.21 -16.77
C LEU A 311 0.74 15.79 -17.14
N LEU A 312 2.04 15.50 -17.12
CA LEU A 312 2.56 14.15 -17.28
C LEU A 312 2.07 13.24 -16.16
N GLY A 313 2.06 13.72 -14.91
CA GLY A 313 1.51 12.98 -13.77
C GLY A 313 0.05 12.58 -13.99
N ILE A 314 -0.80 13.51 -14.44
CA ILE A 314 -2.20 13.22 -14.82
C ILE A 314 -2.24 12.19 -15.94
N GLY A 315 -1.45 12.38 -17.00
CA GLY A 315 -1.41 11.48 -18.16
C GLY A 315 -1.04 10.05 -17.78
N PHE A 316 0.06 9.86 -17.03
CA PHE A 316 0.50 8.54 -16.57
C PHE A 316 -0.50 7.91 -15.58
N CYS A 317 -1.08 8.70 -14.67
CA CYS A 317 -2.07 8.15 -13.74
C CYS A 317 -3.32 7.68 -14.48
N LEU A 318 -3.87 8.49 -15.39
CA LEU A 318 -5.03 8.10 -16.19
C LEU A 318 -4.73 6.91 -17.10
N TRP A 319 -3.53 6.82 -17.66
CA TRP A 319 -3.10 5.70 -18.48
C TRP A 319 -3.03 4.39 -17.68
N LEU A 320 -2.46 4.42 -16.47
CA LEU A 320 -2.45 3.25 -15.57
C LEU A 320 -3.87 2.90 -15.10
N MET A 321 -4.71 3.89 -14.77
CA MET A 321 -6.12 3.65 -14.41
C MET A 321 -6.90 2.99 -15.54
N ALA A 322 -6.68 3.40 -16.79
CA ALA A 322 -7.31 2.81 -17.96
C ALA A 322 -6.92 1.34 -18.19
N SER A 323 -5.83 0.89 -17.56
CA SER A 323 -5.29 -0.47 -17.65
C SER A 323 -5.81 -1.39 -16.53
N LEU A 324 -6.61 -0.86 -15.59
CA LEU A 324 -7.26 -1.62 -14.54
C LEU A 324 -8.57 -2.25 -15.03
N ARG A 325 -9.03 -3.29 -14.33
CA ARG A 325 -10.26 -4.02 -14.67
C ARG A 325 -11.51 -3.15 -14.58
N VAL A 326 -12.53 -3.52 -15.34
CA VAL A 326 -13.83 -2.84 -15.33
C VAL A 326 -14.49 -2.93 -13.96
N GLU A 327 -14.39 -4.07 -13.26
CA GLU A 327 -14.91 -4.21 -11.90
C GLU A 327 -14.30 -3.17 -10.94
N THR A 328 -13.01 -2.88 -11.10
CA THR A 328 -12.29 -1.89 -10.29
C THR A 328 -12.82 -0.47 -10.54
N TRP A 329 -13.13 -0.14 -11.79
CA TRP A 329 -13.80 1.11 -12.17
C TRP A 329 -15.22 1.22 -11.62
N GLN A 330 -15.99 0.13 -11.67
CA GLN A 330 -17.33 0.09 -11.09
C GLN A 330 -17.30 0.33 -9.59
N ALA A 331 -16.41 -0.37 -8.86
CA ALA A 331 -16.22 -0.19 -7.43
C ALA A 331 -15.82 1.25 -7.08
N PHE A 332 -14.88 1.83 -7.84
CA PHE A 332 -14.48 3.23 -7.68
C PHE A 332 -15.62 4.20 -7.93
N GLY A 333 -16.41 4.01 -8.99
CA GLY A 333 -17.57 4.83 -9.31
C GLY A 333 -18.65 4.75 -8.23
N VAL A 334 -18.98 3.55 -7.76
CA VAL A 334 -19.94 3.34 -6.65
C VAL A 334 -19.46 4.04 -5.39
N TRP A 335 -18.17 3.94 -5.06
CA TRP A 335 -17.61 4.60 -3.88
C TRP A 335 -17.67 6.13 -3.98
N LEU A 336 -17.38 6.71 -5.15
CA LEU A 336 -17.52 8.15 -5.38
C LEU A 336 -18.97 8.61 -5.27
N ILE A 337 -19.92 7.86 -5.84
CA ILE A 337 -21.35 8.14 -5.71
C ILE A 337 -21.78 8.10 -4.24
N ALA A 338 -21.35 7.08 -3.48
CA ALA A 338 -21.62 7.01 -2.05
C ALA A 338 -21.05 8.22 -1.30
N GLY A 339 -19.82 8.65 -1.63
CA GLY A 339 -19.21 9.86 -1.08
C GLY A 339 -20.00 11.13 -1.41
N LEU A 340 -20.48 11.27 -2.65
CA LEU A 340 -21.33 12.39 -3.05
C LEU A 340 -22.69 12.37 -2.33
N VAL A 341 -23.31 11.19 -2.17
CA VAL A 341 -24.55 11.06 -1.40
C VAL A 341 -24.32 11.53 0.04
N VAL A 342 -23.24 11.10 0.70
CA VAL A 342 -22.87 11.59 2.04
C VAL A 342 -22.64 13.10 2.04
N TYR A 343 -21.94 13.62 1.02
CA TYR A 343 -21.66 15.05 0.91
C TYR A 343 -22.95 15.88 0.81
N PHE A 344 -23.84 15.54 -0.13
CA PHE A 344 -25.08 16.29 -0.38
C PHE A 344 -26.13 16.10 0.72
N SER A 345 -26.19 14.92 1.35
CA SER A 345 -27.17 14.63 2.41
C SER A 345 -26.75 15.16 3.78
N TYR A 346 -25.46 15.06 4.12
CA TYR A 346 -24.94 15.38 5.45
C TYR A 346 -23.90 16.49 5.43
N SER A 347 -22.80 16.34 4.69
CA SER A 347 -21.61 17.19 4.85
C SER A 347 -21.85 18.66 4.48
N MET A 348 -22.65 18.96 3.46
CA MET A 348 -22.95 20.35 3.08
C MET A 348 -23.64 21.14 4.19
N ARG A 349 -24.47 20.48 5.01
CA ARG A 349 -25.22 21.14 6.10
C ARG A 349 -24.42 21.25 7.41
N HIS A 350 -23.39 20.42 7.59
CA HIS A 350 -22.62 20.30 8.83
C HIS A 350 -21.17 20.79 8.69
N SER A 351 -20.73 21.15 7.49
CA SER A 351 -19.38 21.63 7.21
C SER A 351 -19.09 22.92 7.98
N LYS A 352 -18.01 22.90 8.75
CA LYS A 352 -17.53 24.07 9.51
C LYS A 352 -16.55 24.92 8.69
N LEU A 353 -16.14 24.45 7.51
CA LEU A 353 -15.18 25.11 6.62
C LEU A 353 -15.78 26.37 5.97
N ALA A 354 -17.09 26.38 5.70
CA ALA A 354 -17.78 27.52 5.07
C ALA A 354 -18.07 28.68 6.07
N GLY A 355 -17.99 28.43 7.38
CA GLY A 355 -18.41 29.38 8.42
C GLY A 355 -17.37 30.43 8.84
N GLY A 356 -16.17 30.45 8.26
CA GLY A 356 -15.17 31.50 8.51
C GLY A 356 -14.60 31.59 9.94
N THR A 357 -14.99 30.72 10.88
CA THR A 357 -14.39 30.67 12.21
C THR A 357 -13.04 29.96 12.15
N THR A 358 -12.01 30.68 11.72
CA THR A 358 -10.61 30.34 12.00
C THR A 358 -10.43 30.32 13.52
N ARG A 359 -10.48 29.13 14.13
CA ARG A 359 -9.94 28.97 15.48
C ARG A 359 -8.42 29.07 15.39
N PRO A 360 -7.73 29.72 16.35
CA PRO A 360 -6.28 29.73 16.38
C PRO A 360 -5.79 28.29 16.47
N LEU A 361 -4.82 27.93 15.63
CA LEU A 361 -4.00 26.74 15.83
C LEU A 361 -3.30 26.93 17.19
N ALA A 362 -3.60 26.05 18.14
CA ALA A 362 -2.94 25.99 19.44
C ALA A 362 -1.72 25.09 19.36
#